data_AF-A0A6P5EGP3-F1
#
_entry.id   AF-A0A6P5EGP3-F1
#
_cell.length_a   1.000
_cell.length_b   1.000
_cell.length_c   1.000
_cell.angle_alpha   90.00
_cell.angle_beta   90.00
_cell.angle_gamma   90.00
#
_symmetry.space_group_name_H-M   'P 1'
#
loop_
_entity.id
_entity.type
_entity.pdbx_description
1 polymer ?
#
loop_
_entity_poly.entity_id
_entity_poly.type
_entity_poly.pdbx_seq_one_letter_code
_entity_poly.pdbx_strand_id
1 'polypeptide(L)'
;MRLSIWVTNWVIPAALKPLEISGESIGEVKTVADMHERKAEMARQADAFIALPGGFGTMEEVLEMITWSQLGIHEKPVGLLNVDGYYNSLLALFDDGVKEGFIKPACRDIVVSAPTATELLVKMEQYTPSHQEVAPRKSWEISQLGYSKAPSPT
;
A
#
# COMPACT_ATOMS: atom_id res chain seq x y z
N MET A 1 2.36 -11.96 -13.99
CA MET A 1 2.20 -11.06 -12.83
C MET A 1 1.25 -11.75 -11.86
N ARG A 2 1.64 -11.96 -10.59
CA ARG A 2 0.73 -12.58 -9.62
C ARG A 2 -0.11 -11.43 -9.05
N LEU A 3 -1.38 -11.33 -9.49
CA LEU A 3 -2.30 -10.33 -8.95
C LEU A 3 -2.62 -10.69 -7.50
N SER A 4 -2.06 -9.94 -6.55
CA SER A 4 -2.54 -9.93 -5.17
C SER A 4 -3.59 -8.83 -5.05
N ILE A 5 -4.87 -9.19 -5.19
CA ILE A 5 -5.99 -8.31 -4.89
C ILE A 5 -6.13 -8.23 -3.37
N TRP A 6 -6.07 -7.01 -2.84
CA TRP A 6 -6.15 -6.74 -1.41
C TRP A 6 -7.58 -6.86 -0.93
N VAL A 7 -7.90 -8.05 -0.43
CA VAL A 7 -8.86 -8.18 0.67
C VAL A 7 -8.00 -8.43 1.90
N THR A 8 -8.26 -7.67 2.95
CA THR A 8 -7.62 -7.61 4.28
C THR A 8 -7.45 -8.96 5.03
N ASN A 9 -7.65 -10.11 4.38
CA ASN A 9 -7.87 -11.39 5.01
C ASN A 9 -6.63 -12.29 5.17
N TRP A 10 -5.49 -11.97 4.56
CA TRP A 10 -4.37 -12.93 4.46
C TRP A 10 -3.24 -12.72 5.46
N VAL A 11 -3.09 -11.52 6.03
CA VAL A 11 -2.19 -11.25 7.16
C VAL A 11 -2.97 -10.51 8.23
N ILE A 12 -3.15 -11.14 9.38
CA ILE A 12 -4.06 -10.65 10.43
C ILE A 12 -3.31 -10.58 11.76
N PRO A 13 -3.36 -9.45 12.48
CA PRO A 13 -2.83 -9.38 13.83
C PRO A 13 -3.64 -10.28 14.76
N ALA A 14 -2.97 -10.97 15.68
CA ALA A 14 -3.63 -11.86 16.63
C ALA A 14 -4.81 -11.18 17.38
N ALA A 15 -4.69 -9.88 17.67
CA ALA A 15 -5.72 -9.09 18.34
C ALA A 15 -6.99 -8.84 17.51
N LEU A 16 -6.90 -8.80 16.17
CA LEU A 16 -8.03 -8.50 15.27
C LEU A 16 -8.64 -9.75 14.65
N LYS A 17 -8.02 -10.92 14.82
CA LYS A 17 -8.53 -12.20 14.34
C LYS A 17 -10.01 -12.47 14.67
N PRO A 18 -10.53 -12.16 15.88
CA PRO A 18 -11.95 -12.37 16.19
C PRO A 18 -12.91 -11.38 15.52
N LEU A 19 -12.40 -10.23 15.06
CA LEU A 19 -13.20 -9.12 14.52
C LEU A 19 -13.17 -9.11 12.98
N GLU A 20 -12.05 -9.48 12.37
CA GLU A 20 -11.86 -9.42 10.91
C GLU A 20 -12.23 -10.73 10.19
N ILE A 21 -12.19 -11.87 10.87
CA ILE A 21 -12.59 -13.16 10.28
C ILE A 21 -14.05 -13.45 10.65
N SER A 22 -14.98 -12.98 9.83
CA SER A 22 -16.39 -13.39 9.88
C SER A 22 -16.70 -14.34 8.71
N GLY A 23 -16.31 -15.62 8.83
CA GLY A 23 -16.57 -16.66 7.82
C GLY A 23 -15.40 -17.60 7.57
N GLU A 24 -15.53 -18.49 6.57
CA GLU A 24 -14.41 -19.31 6.10
C GLU A 24 -13.38 -18.43 5.39
N SER A 25 -12.13 -18.47 5.88
CA SER A 25 -11.01 -17.86 5.18
C SER A 25 -10.76 -18.61 3.88
N ILE A 26 -10.84 -17.91 2.76
CA ILE A 26 -10.37 -18.45 1.48
C ILE A 26 -8.84 -18.42 1.59
N GLY A 27 -8.21 -19.60 1.69
CA GLY A 27 -6.76 -19.88 1.74
C GLY A 27 -5.98 -19.57 3.03
N GLU A 28 -4.65 -19.64 2.96
CA GLU A 28 -3.70 -19.51 4.08
C GLU A 28 -3.64 -18.12 4.73
N VAL A 29 -4.25 -17.98 5.90
CA VAL A 29 -4.14 -16.76 6.71
C VAL A 29 -2.90 -16.80 7.61
N LYS A 30 -1.96 -15.85 7.44
CA LYS A 30 -0.82 -15.65 8.33
C LYS A 30 -1.23 -14.78 9.52
N THR A 31 -1.11 -15.31 10.74
CA THR A 31 -1.30 -14.51 11.95
C THR A 31 0.04 -13.86 12.35
N VAL A 32 0.03 -12.58 12.70
CA VAL A 32 1.21 -11.80 13.13
C VAL A 32 1.00 -11.19 14.51
N ALA A 33 2.07 -10.75 15.16
CA ALA A 33 2.02 -10.24 16.53
C ALA A 33 1.28 -8.91 16.64
N ASP A 34 1.49 -8.00 15.68
CA ASP A 34 0.95 -6.65 15.70
C ASP A 34 0.69 -6.07 14.30
N MET A 35 0.14 -4.85 14.26
CA MET A 35 -0.18 -4.13 13.03
C MET A 35 1.05 -3.74 12.22
N HIS A 36 2.22 -3.54 12.84
CA HIS A 36 3.45 -3.18 12.14
C HIS A 36 3.96 -4.41 11.37
N GLU A 37 4.07 -5.55 12.04
CA GLU A 37 4.47 -6.81 11.40
C GLU A 37 3.51 -7.17 10.26
N ARG A 38 2.21 -6.96 10.46
CA ARG A 38 1.17 -7.15 9.43
C ARG A 38 1.52 -6.38 8.16
N LYS A 39 1.76 -5.08 8.30
CA LYS A 39 2.03 -4.17 7.19
C LYS A 39 3.35 -4.46 6.48
N ALA A 40 4.41 -4.77 7.24
CA ALA A 40 5.69 -5.14 6.67
C ALA A 40 5.63 -6.46 5.88
N GLU A 41 4.91 -7.45 6.40
CA GLU A 41 4.71 -8.73 5.72
C GLU A 41 3.89 -8.55 4.45
N MET A 42 2.77 -7.83 4.55
CA MET A 42 1.91 -7.47 3.43
C MET A 42 2.71 -6.79 2.31
N ALA A 43 3.49 -5.77 2.66
CA ALA A 43 4.31 -5.05 1.69
C ALA A 43 5.41 -5.94 1.08
N ARG A 44 5.96 -6.91 1.81
CA ARG A 44 6.99 -7.82 1.28
C ARG A 44 6.43 -8.77 0.22
N GLN A 45 5.23 -9.31 0.45
CA GLN A 45 4.63 -10.34 -0.40
C GLN A 45 3.90 -9.79 -1.63
N ALA A 46 3.52 -8.52 -1.64
CA ALA A 46 2.73 -7.94 -2.72
C ALA A 46 3.58 -7.48 -3.91
N ASP A 47 3.03 -7.56 -5.13
CA ASP A 47 3.64 -6.94 -6.32
C ASP A 47 3.10 -5.52 -6.56
N ALA A 48 1.94 -5.20 -5.98
CA ALA A 48 1.20 -3.96 -6.17
C ALA A 48 0.22 -3.74 -5.01
N PHE A 49 -0.23 -2.49 -4.79
CA PHE A 49 -1.25 -2.12 -3.81
C PHE A 49 -2.51 -1.60 -4.50
N ILE A 50 -3.69 -2.07 -4.10
CA ILE A 50 -4.97 -1.57 -4.65
C ILE A 50 -5.93 -1.30 -3.50
N ALA A 51 -6.44 -0.07 -3.42
CA ALA A 51 -7.49 0.32 -2.49
C ALA A 51 -8.84 0.37 -3.22
N LEU A 52 -9.82 -0.35 -2.66
CA LEU A 52 -11.23 -0.26 -3.01
C LEU A 52 -11.93 0.76 -2.10
N PRO A 53 -13.09 1.34 -2.49
CA PRO A 53 -13.84 2.24 -1.64
C PRO A 53 -14.01 1.71 -0.21
N GLY A 54 -13.57 2.50 0.76
CA GLY A 54 -13.48 2.08 2.15
C GLY A 54 -13.29 3.28 3.09
N GLY A 55 -13.44 3.02 4.40
CA GLY A 55 -13.37 4.04 5.45
C GLY A 55 -11.95 4.39 5.88
N PHE A 56 -11.80 4.86 7.12
CA PHE A 56 -10.51 5.32 7.66
C PHE A 56 -9.41 4.27 7.64
N GLY A 57 -9.72 2.99 7.90
CA GLY A 57 -8.71 1.92 7.85
C GLY A 57 -8.06 1.80 6.47
N THR A 58 -8.87 1.73 5.41
CA THR A 58 -8.37 1.67 4.03
C THR A 58 -7.58 2.93 3.65
N MET A 59 -8.01 4.10 4.12
CA MET A 59 -7.28 5.36 3.87
C MET A 59 -5.93 5.41 4.60
N GLU A 60 -5.85 4.93 5.84
CA GLU A 60 -4.58 4.84 6.58
C GLU A 60 -3.61 3.92 5.86
N GLU A 61 -4.06 2.72 5.49
CA GLU A 61 -3.22 1.73 4.80
C GLU A 61 -2.70 2.25 3.46
N VAL A 62 -3.54 2.90 2.64
CA VAL A 62 -3.10 3.40 1.33
C VAL A 62 -2.13 4.58 1.44
N LEU A 63 -2.37 5.51 2.38
CA LEU A 63 -1.49 6.66 2.61
C LEU A 63 -0.11 6.23 3.10
N GLU A 64 -0.04 5.16 3.88
CA GLU A 64 1.23 4.60 4.32
C GLU A 64 2.01 3.99 3.15
N MET A 65 1.37 3.24 2.26
CA MET A 65 2.05 2.69 1.07
C MET A 65 2.51 3.80 0.11
N ILE A 66 1.74 4.89 -0.01
CA ILE A 66 2.18 6.08 -0.74
C ILE A 66 3.44 6.68 -0.09
N THR A 67 3.45 6.78 1.23
CA THR A 67 4.58 7.31 1.99
C THR A 67 5.82 6.43 1.84
N TRP A 68 5.68 5.11 1.93
CA TRP A 68 6.79 4.17 1.76
C TRP A 68 7.37 4.22 0.35
N SER A 69 6.52 4.35 -0.68
CA SER A 69 6.96 4.61 -2.05
C SER A 69 7.76 5.90 -2.13
N GLN A 70 7.23 7.01 -1.59
CA GLN A 70 7.90 8.31 -1.57
C GLN A 70 9.27 8.28 -0.89
N LEU A 71 9.41 7.49 0.18
CA LEU A 71 10.66 7.31 0.93
C LEU A 71 11.67 6.38 0.23
N GLY A 72 11.29 5.73 -0.87
CA GLY A 72 12.14 4.77 -1.59
C GLY A 72 12.19 3.38 -0.95
N ILE A 73 11.29 3.07 -0.02
CA ILE A 73 11.23 1.76 0.65
C ILE A 73 10.73 0.67 -0.32
N HIS A 74 9.86 1.04 -1.27
CA HIS A 74 9.48 0.18 -2.38
C HIS A 74 9.19 1.00 -3.64
N GLU A 75 9.11 0.30 -4.77
CA GLU A 75 8.82 0.87 -6.10
C GLU A 75 7.51 0.31 -6.70
N LYS A 76 6.71 -0.37 -5.88
CA LYS A 76 5.45 -1.02 -6.29
C LYS A 76 4.35 0.00 -6.56
N PRO A 77 3.51 -0.20 -7.60
CA PRO A 77 2.41 0.71 -7.92
C PRO A 77 1.34 0.71 -6.82
N VAL A 78 0.80 1.90 -6.53
CA VAL A 78 -0.33 2.09 -5.61
C VAL A 78 -1.56 2.57 -6.40
N GLY A 79 -2.59 1.74 -6.45
CA GLY A 79 -3.80 1.92 -7.23
C GLY A 79 -5.02 2.30 -6.38
N LEU A 80 -5.82 3.24 -6.85
CA LEU A 80 -7.15 3.56 -6.31
C LEU A 80 -8.21 3.16 -7.33
N LEU A 81 -9.09 2.22 -6.97
CA LEU A 81 -10.25 1.89 -7.77
C LEU A 81 -11.35 2.93 -7.51
N ASN A 82 -11.42 3.94 -8.37
CA ASN A 82 -12.24 5.13 -8.20
C ASN A 82 -13.67 4.95 -8.74
N VAL A 83 -14.39 3.98 -8.15
CA VAL A 83 -15.80 3.70 -8.50
C VAL A 83 -16.66 4.92 -8.19
N ASP A 84 -17.48 5.35 -9.15
CA ASP A 84 -18.41 6.49 -9.03
C ASP A 84 -17.78 7.78 -8.49
N GLY A 85 -16.47 7.96 -8.65
CA GLY A 85 -15.75 9.13 -8.18
C GLY A 85 -15.51 9.18 -6.67
N TYR A 86 -15.60 8.05 -5.96
CA TYR A 86 -15.38 7.94 -4.51
C TYR A 86 -14.10 8.64 -4.02
N TYR A 87 -13.00 8.51 -4.75
CA TYR A 87 -11.69 9.09 -4.41
C TYR A 87 -11.44 10.47 -5.00
N ASN A 88 -12.41 11.12 -5.67
CA ASN A 88 -12.21 12.41 -6.32
C ASN A 88 -11.70 13.49 -5.35
N SER A 89 -12.28 13.58 -4.15
CA SER A 89 -11.86 14.54 -3.14
C SER A 89 -10.45 14.26 -2.61
N LEU A 90 -10.07 12.98 -2.47
CA LEU A 90 -8.73 12.60 -2.04
C LEU A 90 -7.67 12.91 -3.11
N LEU A 91 -7.98 12.62 -4.38
CA LEU A 91 -7.11 12.94 -5.50
C LEU A 91 -6.93 14.46 -5.65
N ALA A 92 -8.01 15.23 -5.49
CA ALA A 92 -7.95 16.69 -5.47
C ALA A 92 -7.09 17.22 -4.32
N LEU A 93 -7.17 16.62 -3.13
CA LEU A 93 -6.30 16.96 -2.00
C LEU A 93 -4.82 16.75 -2.35
N PHE A 94 -4.48 15.67 -3.06
CA PHE A 94 -3.10 15.44 -3.51
C PHE A 94 -2.68 16.47 -4.57
N ASP A 95 -3.56 16.81 -5.51
CA ASP A 95 -3.29 17.83 -6.52
C ASP A 95 -3.04 19.21 -5.89
N ASP A 96 -3.84 19.58 -4.89
CA ASP A 96 -3.65 20.83 -4.14
C ASP A 96 -2.38 20.80 -3.30
N GLY A 97 -2.05 19.65 -2.70
CA GLY A 97 -0.77 19.44 -2.02
C GLY A 97 0.44 19.65 -2.95
N VAL A 98 0.32 19.31 -4.24
CA VAL A 98 1.34 19.63 -5.25
C VAL A 98 1.40 21.12 -5.53
N LYS A 99 0.25 21.78 -5.74
CA LYS A 99 0.18 23.22 -6.02
C LYS A 99 0.79 24.05 -4.89
N GLU A 100 0.51 23.68 -3.65
CA GLU A 100 1.01 24.36 -2.45
C GLU A 100 2.46 23.95 -2.09
N GLY A 101 3.06 23.01 -2.83
CA GLY A 101 4.45 22.59 -2.66
C GLY A 101 4.71 21.61 -1.51
N PHE A 102 3.66 21.06 -0.88
CA PHE A 102 3.78 20.00 0.13
C PHE A 102 4.12 18.63 -0.49
N ILE A 103 3.66 18.38 -1.71
CA ILE A 103 3.90 17.14 -2.46
C ILE A 103 4.75 17.50 -3.68
N LYS A 104 5.89 16.82 -3.87
CA LYS A 104 6.68 16.99 -5.09
C LYS A 104 5.87 16.47 -6.29
N PRO A 105 5.90 17.14 -7.46
CA PRO A 105 5.17 16.67 -8.65
C PRO A 105 5.43 15.21 -8.99
N ALA A 106 6.68 14.74 -8.91
CA ALA A 106 7.01 13.34 -9.18
C ALA A 106 6.39 12.35 -8.16
N CYS A 107 6.20 12.77 -6.90
CA CYS A 107 5.53 11.92 -5.90
C CYS A 107 4.03 11.81 -6.16
N ARG A 108 3.42 12.74 -6.89
CA ARG A 108 1.99 12.67 -7.25
C ARG A 108 1.68 11.50 -8.18
N ASP A 109 2.66 11.12 -8.99
CA ASP A 109 2.57 10.00 -9.94
C ASP A 109 2.62 8.63 -9.26
N ILE A 110 2.96 8.56 -7.96
CA ILE A 110 2.91 7.32 -7.17
C ILE A 110 1.51 6.70 -7.19
N VAL A 111 0.48 7.55 -7.19
CA VAL A 111 -0.93 7.14 -7.12
C VAL A 111 -1.53 7.01 -8.50
N VAL A 112 -1.85 5.79 -8.89
CA VAL A 112 -2.61 5.47 -10.10
C VAL A 112 -4.08 5.36 -9.75
N SER A 113 -4.98 5.91 -10.58
CA SER A 113 -6.41 5.72 -10.39
C SER A 113 -7.15 5.44 -11.70
N ALA A 114 -8.23 4.67 -11.58
CA ALA A 114 -9.16 4.40 -12.68
C ALA A 114 -10.54 4.01 -12.14
N PRO A 115 -11.62 4.26 -12.90
CA PRO A 115 -12.99 3.91 -12.49
C PRO A 115 -13.29 2.41 -12.57
N THR A 116 -12.50 1.63 -13.32
CA THR A 116 -12.72 0.19 -13.49
C THR A 116 -11.47 -0.61 -13.16
N ALA A 117 -11.66 -1.86 -12.70
CA ALA A 117 -10.55 -2.75 -12.35
C ALA A 117 -9.65 -3.03 -13.56
N THR A 118 -10.23 -3.26 -14.73
CA THR A 118 -9.48 -3.51 -15.97
C THR A 118 -8.58 -2.33 -16.33
N GLU A 119 -9.12 -1.11 -16.34
CA GLU A 119 -8.35 0.08 -16.64
C GLU A 119 -7.26 0.34 -15.60
N LEU A 120 -7.58 0.10 -14.32
CA LEU A 120 -6.61 0.25 -13.23
C LEU A 120 -5.42 -0.68 -13.42
N LEU A 121 -5.67 -1.96 -13.70
CA LEU A 121 -4.63 -2.96 -13.90
C LEU A 121 -3.73 -2.62 -15.08
N VAL A 122 -4.31 -2.20 -16.21
CA VAL A 122 -3.53 -1.76 -17.38
C VAL A 122 -2.60 -0.59 -17.03
N LYS A 123 -3.11 0.43 -16.33
CA LYS A 123 -2.29 1.57 -15.90
C LYS A 123 -1.19 1.16 -14.92
N MET A 124 -1.49 0.24 -14.00
CA MET A 124 -0.53 -0.24 -13.01
C MET A 124 0.56 -1.12 -13.63
N GLU A 125 0.26 -1.89 -14.68
CA GLU A 125 1.27 -2.65 -15.45
C GLU A 125 2.23 -1.74 -16.21
N GLN A 126 1.76 -0.56 -16.62
CA GLN A 126 2.55 0.45 -17.32
C GLN A 126 3.29 1.40 -16.37
N TYR A 127 3.04 1.29 -15.06
CA TYR A 127 3.65 2.16 -14.07
C TYR A 127 5.16 1.99 -14.04
N THR A 128 5.88 3.11 -14.12
CA THR A 128 7.32 3.19 -13.91
C THR A 128 7.58 4.24 -12.83
N PRO A 129 8.29 3.90 -11.73
CA PRO A 129 8.64 4.87 -10.69
C PRO A 129 9.40 6.05 -11.29
N SER A 130 8.85 7.26 -11.19
CA SER A 130 9.44 8.49 -11.73
C SER A 130 10.01 9.42 -10.65
N HIS A 131 9.73 9.15 -9.37
CA HIS A 131 10.17 9.99 -8.26
C HIS A 131 11.61 9.70 -7.84
N GLN A 132 12.40 10.77 -7.66
CA GLN A 132 13.67 10.68 -6.94
C GLN A 132 13.38 10.56 -5.44
N GLU A 133 14.04 9.60 -4.80
CA GLU A 133 13.91 9.35 -3.35
C GLU A 133 14.12 10.66 -2.57
N VAL A 134 13.21 10.95 -1.63
CA VAL A 134 13.33 12.15 -0.78
C VAL A 134 14.41 11.99 0.30
N ALA A 135 14.89 10.77 0.54
CA ALA A 135 15.94 10.43 1.48
C ALA A 135 16.85 9.32 0.92
N PRO A 136 18.15 9.25 1.28
CA PRO A 136 19.06 8.23 0.77
C PRO A 136 18.65 6.82 1.22
N ARG A 137 18.61 5.83 0.30
CA ARG A 137 18.41 4.38 0.58
C ARG A 137 19.09 3.82 1.84
N LYS A 138 20.27 4.32 2.20
CA LYS A 138 21.04 3.87 3.37
C LYS A 138 20.37 4.20 4.72
N SER A 139 19.41 5.11 4.76
CA SER A 139 18.71 5.52 5.99
C SER A 139 17.58 4.58 6.40
N TRP A 140 17.24 3.60 5.56
CA TRP A 140 16.04 2.76 5.71
C TRP A 140 16.36 1.26 5.81
N GLU A 141 17.53 0.88 6.32
CA GLU A 141 17.74 -0.53 6.70
C GLU A 141 16.56 -0.96 7.57
N ILE A 142 15.77 -1.92 7.07
CA ILE A 142 14.49 -2.36 7.66
C ILE A 142 14.67 -2.75 9.14
N SER A 143 15.87 -3.20 9.51
CA SER A 143 16.31 -3.48 10.89
C SER A 143 16.30 -2.27 11.84
N GLN A 144 16.46 -1.04 11.34
CA GLN A 144 16.50 0.18 12.14
C GLN A 144 15.12 0.86 12.28
N LEU A 145 14.11 0.42 11.52
CA LEU A 145 12.72 0.89 11.59
C LEU A 145 11.86 0.12 12.61
N GLY A 146 12.48 -0.72 13.45
CA GLY A 146 11.76 -1.58 14.41
C GLY A 146 11.24 -2.89 13.83
N TYR A 147 11.49 -3.18 12.54
CA TYR A 147 11.12 -4.45 11.91
C TYR A 147 12.27 -5.44 12.06
N SER A 148 12.20 -6.26 13.09
CA SER A 148 13.20 -7.30 13.36
C SER A 148 13.23 -8.35 12.23
N LYS A 149 14.44 -8.66 11.78
CA LYS A 149 14.72 -9.73 10.82
C LYS A 149 14.36 -11.05 11.48
N ALA A 150 13.40 -11.80 10.92
CA ALA A 150 13.10 -13.15 11.40
C ALA A 150 14.39 -14.00 11.36
N PRO A 151 14.69 -14.79 12.40
CA PRO A 151 15.90 -15.60 12.43
C PRO A 151 15.87 -16.66 11.34
N SER A 152 17.02 -16.86 10.68
CA SER A 152 17.24 -17.90 9.68
C SER A 152 16.93 -19.28 10.27
N PRO A 153 16.22 -20.18 9.57
CA PRO A 153 16.05 -21.55 10.02
C PRO A 153 17.41 -22.26 10.01
N THR A 154 17.79 -22.80 11.17
CA THR A 154 18.91 -23.76 11.36
C THR A 154 18.59 -25.12 10.76
#